data_AF-A0A9Q3D9B6-F1
#
_entry.id   AF-A0A9Q3D9B6-F1
#
_cell.length_a   1.000
_cell.length_b   1.000
_cell.length_c   1.000
_cell.angle_alpha   90.00
_cell.angle_beta   90.00
_cell.angle_gamma   90.00
#
_symmetry.space_group_name_H-M   'P 1'
#
loop_
_entity.id
_entity.type
_entity.pdbx_description
1 polymer ?
#
loop_
_entity_poly.entity_id
_entity_poly.type
_entity_poly.pdbx_seq_one_letter_code
_entity_poly.pdbx_strand_id
1 'polypeptide(L)'
;MQDYFKYEKEGWDKSQKPPDFKLGDLELVSNLKFNSIKGPNKLKDYFTGPFIIAALHGLNSVQLELTGELMRTPPALPEILIKLYSSSDKVLFSLRNKEPLEIPPLKEGEEKKIVKVLKERSTRNKKREYIVGYGNPAQEF
;
A
#
# COMPACT_ATOMS: atom_id res chain seq x y z
N MET A 1 10.80 -18.35 -34.48
CA MET A 1 10.78 -17.40 -33.33
C MET A 1 9.62 -16.42 -33.43
N GLN A 2 9.34 -15.82 -34.60
CA GLN A 2 8.21 -14.89 -34.80
C GLN A 2 6.81 -15.53 -34.59
N ASP A 3 6.64 -16.82 -34.86
CA ASP A 3 5.35 -17.50 -34.68
C ASP A 3 4.98 -17.75 -33.22
N TYR A 4 5.98 -17.92 -32.35
CA TYR A 4 5.78 -18.05 -30.90
C TYR A 4 5.22 -16.75 -30.29
N PHE A 5 5.82 -15.61 -30.66
CA PHE A 5 5.34 -14.29 -30.21
C PHE A 5 3.92 -13.99 -30.70
N LYS A 6 3.55 -14.46 -31.90
CA LYS A 6 2.16 -14.32 -32.40
C LYS A 6 1.18 -15.20 -31.63
N TYR A 7 1.54 -16.45 -31.36
CA TYR A 7 0.71 -17.37 -30.60
C TYR A 7 0.46 -16.87 -29.16
N GLU A 8 1.51 -16.41 -28.48
CA GLU A 8 1.37 -15.83 -27.15
C GLU A 8 0.54 -14.55 -27.17
N LYS A 9 0.76 -13.67 -28.16
CA LYS A 9 -0.02 -12.45 -28.33
C LYS A 9 -1.50 -12.74 -28.53
N GLU A 10 -1.85 -13.66 -29.43
CA GLU A 10 -3.24 -14.03 -29.68
C GLU A 10 -3.91 -14.69 -28.48
N GLY A 11 -3.17 -15.51 -27.71
CA GLY A 11 -3.66 -16.07 -26.45
C GLY A 11 -3.92 -14.99 -25.41
N TRP A 12 -3.02 -14.01 -25.31
CA TRP A 12 -3.14 -12.89 -24.40
C TRP A 12 -4.31 -11.98 -24.77
N ASP A 13 -4.42 -11.56 -26.04
CA ASP A 13 -5.49 -10.71 -26.56
C ASP A 13 -6.88 -11.37 -26.41
N LYS A 14 -6.99 -12.71 -26.50
CA LYS A 14 -8.24 -13.44 -26.24
C LYS A 14 -8.62 -13.51 -24.76
N SER A 15 -7.62 -13.48 -23.87
CA SER A 15 -7.83 -13.59 -22.42
C SER A 15 -8.24 -12.27 -21.76
N GLN A 16 -7.78 -11.14 -22.32
CA GLN A 16 -8.05 -9.82 -21.78
C GLN A 16 -9.39 -9.34 -22.32
N LYS A 17 -10.42 -9.36 -21.48
CA LYS A 17 -11.65 -8.62 -21.77
C LYS A 17 -11.34 -7.13 -21.61
N PRO A 18 -11.74 -6.28 -22.57
CA PRO A 18 -11.61 -4.85 -22.38
C PRO A 18 -12.44 -4.44 -21.14
N PRO A 19 -11.93 -3.49 -20.36
CA PRO A 19 -12.61 -2.99 -19.18
C PRO A 19 -13.77 -2.08 -19.59
N ASP A 20 -14.94 -2.29 -18.98
CA ASP A 20 -16.09 -1.42 -19.17
C ASP A 20 -16.02 -0.21 -18.21
N PHE A 21 -15.12 0.73 -18.51
CA PHE A 21 -15.01 1.97 -17.74
C PHE A 21 -16.14 2.95 -18.05
N LYS A 22 -16.73 3.57 -17.03
CA LYS A 22 -17.68 4.68 -17.21
C LYS A 22 -17.18 5.97 -16.59
N LEU A 23 -17.50 7.08 -17.23
CA LEU A 23 -17.25 8.40 -16.67
C LEU A 23 -17.93 8.52 -15.30
N GLY A 24 -17.18 8.97 -14.30
CA GLY A 24 -17.66 9.09 -12.92
C GLY A 24 -17.47 7.85 -12.03
N ASP A 25 -17.01 6.72 -12.57
CA ASP A 25 -16.69 5.55 -11.75
C ASP A 25 -15.53 5.85 -10.78
N LEU A 26 -15.55 5.15 -9.64
CA LEU A 26 -14.51 5.23 -8.62
C LEU A 26 -13.51 4.11 -8.83
N GLU A 27 -12.23 4.47 -8.86
CA GLU A 27 -11.14 3.54 -9.13
C GLU A 27 -9.95 3.73 -8.20
N LEU A 28 -9.22 2.64 -8.03
CA LEU A 28 -7.99 2.57 -7.27
C LEU A 28 -6.80 2.53 -8.23
N VAL A 29 -5.76 3.28 -7.88
CA VAL A 29 -4.52 3.39 -8.67
C VAL A 29 -3.43 2.56 -8.00
N SER A 30 -2.72 1.75 -8.78
CA SER A 30 -1.67 0.86 -8.29
C SER A 30 -0.37 1.61 -8.02
N ASN A 31 0.16 1.45 -6.80
CA ASN A 31 1.39 2.10 -6.36
C ASN A 31 2.67 1.39 -6.83
N LEU A 32 2.55 0.25 -7.51
CA LEU A 32 3.70 -0.58 -7.92
C LEU A 32 4.71 0.17 -8.79
N LYS A 33 4.25 1.14 -9.59
CA LYS A 33 5.09 1.92 -10.50
C LYS A 33 5.31 3.37 -10.04
N PHE A 34 4.74 3.79 -8.91
CA PHE A 34 4.82 5.17 -8.45
C PHE A 34 5.84 5.33 -7.33
N ASN A 35 7.03 5.82 -7.69
CA ASN A 35 8.07 6.21 -6.74
C ASN A 35 7.77 7.54 -6.03
N SER A 36 6.73 8.25 -6.46
CA SER A 36 6.29 9.53 -5.91
C SER A 36 5.77 9.43 -4.48
N ILE A 37 5.34 8.22 -4.07
CA ILE A 37 4.76 7.99 -2.76
C ILE A 37 5.87 7.82 -1.72
N LYS A 38 5.84 8.65 -0.68
CA LYS A 38 6.87 8.61 0.38
C LYS A 38 6.66 7.41 1.31
N GLY A 39 7.75 6.87 1.86
CA GLY A 39 7.72 5.83 2.88
C GLY A 39 8.43 4.52 2.50
N PRO A 40 8.57 3.58 3.46
CA PRO A 40 9.24 2.31 3.25
C PRO A 40 8.38 1.38 2.38
N ASN A 41 8.98 0.80 1.32
CA ASN A 41 8.27 0.00 0.32
C ASN A 41 7.46 -1.18 0.88
N LYS A 42 7.82 -1.70 2.07
CA LYS A 42 7.11 -2.81 2.71
C LYS A 42 5.80 -2.41 3.41
N LEU A 43 5.66 -1.14 3.77
CA LEU A 43 4.47 -0.61 4.45
C LEU A 43 3.59 0.22 3.50
N LYS A 44 3.96 0.31 2.22
CA LYS A 44 3.16 1.00 1.23
C LYS A 44 1.98 0.13 0.85
N ASP A 45 0.80 0.73 0.83
CA ASP A 45 -0.37 0.09 0.23
C ASP A 45 -0.11 -0.18 -1.25
N TYR A 46 -0.59 -1.32 -1.74
CA TYR A 46 -0.47 -1.67 -3.16
C TYR A 46 -1.32 -0.78 -4.06
N PHE A 47 -2.37 -0.18 -3.51
CA PHE A 47 -3.31 0.68 -4.22
C PHE A 47 -3.65 1.92 -3.38
N THR A 48 -3.89 3.04 -4.05
CA THR A 48 -4.34 4.30 -3.45
C THR A 48 -5.59 4.79 -4.17
N GLY A 49 -6.49 5.43 -3.45
CA GLY A 49 -7.77 5.91 -3.97
C GLY A 49 -8.92 5.59 -3.00
N PRO A 50 -10.16 5.97 -3.33
CA PRO A 50 -10.70 6.05 -4.69
C PRO A 50 -10.49 7.40 -5.39
N PHE A 51 -10.32 7.34 -6.72
CA PHE A 51 -10.26 8.49 -7.64
C PHE A 51 -11.40 8.39 -8.66
N ILE A 52 -11.83 9.54 -9.19
CA ILE A 52 -12.93 9.62 -10.15
C ILE A 52 -12.37 9.60 -11.58
N ILE A 53 -13.01 8.84 -12.46
CA ILE A 53 -12.76 8.89 -13.91
C ILE A 53 -13.30 10.21 -14.51
N ALA A 54 -12.40 11.09 -14.95
CA ALA A 54 -12.72 12.35 -15.61
C ALA A 54 -12.92 12.22 -17.11
N ALA A 55 -12.09 11.41 -17.79
CA ALA A 55 -12.18 11.19 -19.23
C ALA A 55 -11.68 9.79 -19.62
N LEU A 56 -12.20 9.26 -20.73
CA LEU A 56 -11.74 8.01 -21.32
C LEU A 56 -10.88 8.32 -22.55
N HIS A 57 -9.65 7.80 -22.57
CA HIS A 57 -8.72 7.94 -23.69
C HIS A 57 -8.58 6.60 -24.39
N GLY A 58 -9.30 6.42 -25.49
CA GLY A 58 -9.34 5.15 -26.21
C GLY A 58 -9.97 4.02 -25.40
N LEU A 59 -9.59 2.78 -25.70
CA LEU A 59 -10.18 1.58 -25.07
C LEU A 59 -9.53 1.22 -23.73
N ASN A 60 -8.25 1.53 -23.55
CA ASN A 60 -7.42 0.95 -22.48
C ASN A 60 -6.79 2.00 -21.55
N SER A 61 -7.09 3.28 -21.72
CA SER A 61 -6.53 4.33 -20.86
C SER A 61 -7.57 5.32 -20.38
N VAL A 62 -7.39 5.75 -19.14
CA VAL A 62 -8.37 6.51 -18.38
C VAL A 62 -7.68 7.70 -17.75
N GLN A 63 -8.32 8.87 -17.84
CA GLN A 63 -7.89 10.06 -17.13
C GLN A 63 -8.57 10.12 -15.77
N LEU A 64 -7.77 10.09 -14.71
CA LEU A 64 -8.24 10.16 -13.32
C LEU A 64 -7.98 11.54 -12.72
N GLU A 65 -8.88 12.00 -11.87
CA GLU A 65 -8.63 13.17 -11.01
C GLU A 65 -7.77 12.74 -9.82
N LEU A 66 -6.44 12.82 -10.01
CA LEU A 66 -5.48 12.47 -8.97
C LEU A 66 -5.28 13.62 -7.99
N THR A 67 -5.12 13.29 -6.70
CA THR A 67 -4.87 14.27 -5.62
C THR A 67 -3.59 13.94 -4.84
N GLY A 68 -3.01 14.94 -4.18
CA GLY A 68 -1.88 14.75 -3.25
C GLY A 68 -0.57 14.36 -3.96
N GLU A 69 0.08 13.29 -3.48
CA GLU A 69 1.40 12.84 -3.98
C GLU A 69 1.36 12.32 -5.42
N LEU A 70 0.17 11.95 -5.91
CA LEU A 70 -0.06 11.45 -7.28
C LEU A 70 -0.38 12.57 -8.28
N MET A 71 -0.50 13.84 -7.89
CA MET A 71 -0.70 14.94 -8.85
C MET A 71 0.46 15.12 -9.82
N ARG A 72 1.66 14.66 -9.45
CA ARG A 72 2.86 14.76 -10.29
C ARG A 72 2.91 13.69 -11.39
N THR A 73 2.06 12.68 -11.33
CA THR A 73 2.02 11.62 -12.35
C THR A 73 1.11 12.05 -13.49
N PRO A 74 1.33 11.55 -14.72
CA PRO A 74 0.42 11.80 -15.82
C PRO A 74 -1.01 11.41 -15.43
N PRO A 75 -2.01 12.26 -15.71
CA PRO A 75 -3.38 11.99 -15.29
C PRO A 75 -4.02 10.85 -16.11
N ALA A 76 -3.49 10.55 -17.31
CA ALA A 76 -3.90 9.41 -18.13
C ALA A 76 -3.10 8.15 -17.76
N LEU A 77 -3.78 7.14 -17.23
CA LEU A 77 -3.21 5.88 -16.82
C LEU A 77 -3.78 4.71 -17.63
N PRO A 78 -2.98 3.68 -17.94
CA PRO A 78 -3.49 2.47 -18.56
C PRO A 78 -4.28 1.62 -17.55
N GLU A 79 -5.25 0.86 -18.04
CA GLU A 79 -6.08 -0.09 -17.28
C GLU A 79 -5.28 -0.96 -16.31
N ILE A 80 -4.10 -1.44 -16.73
CA ILE A 80 -3.28 -2.38 -15.94
C ILE A 80 -2.91 -1.81 -14.56
N LEU A 81 -2.88 -0.48 -14.43
CA LEU A 81 -2.55 0.21 -13.19
C LEU A 81 -3.79 0.60 -12.38
N ILE A 82 -4.97 0.22 -12.83
CA ILE A 82 -6.25 0.69 -12.32
C ILE A 82 -7.07 -0.53 -11.86
N LYS A 83 -7.85 -0.34 -10.80
CA LYS A 83 -8.77 -1.36 -10.30
C LYS A 83 -10.07 -0.71 -9.86
N LEU A 84 -11.21 -1.29 -10.25
CA LEU A 84 -12.52 -0.81 -9.82
C LEU A 84 -12.62 -0.75 -8.29
N TYR A 85 -13.07 0.39 -7.76
CA TYR A 85 -13.32 0.54 -6.34
C TYR A 85 -14.68 -0.08 -5.97
N SER A 86 -14.66 -1.00 -5.00
CA SER A 86 -15.88 -1.54 -4.40
C SER A 86 -16.04 -0.99 -2.99
N SER A 87 -17.13 -0.25 -2.77
CA SER A 87 -17.50 0.19 -1.43
C SER A 87 -17.89 -1.00 -0.57
N SER A 88 -17.43 -1.03 0.68
CA SER A 88 -17.86 -2.06 1.63
C SER A 88 -19.33 -1.89 2.00
N ASP A 89 -20.12 -2.96 1.89
CA ASP A 89 -21.52 -2.97 2.31
C ASP A 89 -21.66 -2.79 3.82
N LYS A 90 -22.26 -1.67 4.23
CA LYS A 90 -22.44 -1.32 5.64
C LYS A 90 -23.35 -2.29 6.40
N VAL A 91 -24.34 -2.86 5.71
CA VAL A 91 -25.29 -3.82 6.30
C VAL A 91 -24.61 -5.16 6.58
N LEU A 92 -23.79 -5.64 5.63
CA LEU A 92 -23.12 -6.94 5.73
C LEU A 92 -21.87 -6.88 6.62
N PHE A 93 -21.24 -5.70 6.72
CA PHE A 93 -20.01 -5.48 7.49
C PHE A 93 -20.14 -4.36 8.52
N SER A 94 -21.17 -4.42 9.38
CA SER A 94 -21.45 -3.40 10.40
C SER A 94 -20.31 -3.16 11.39
N LEU A 95 -19.47 -4.19 11.66
CA LEU A 95 -18.32 -4.09 12.56
C LEU A 95 -17.08 -3.41 11.95
N ARG A 96 -17.07 -3.10 10.64
CA ARG A 96 -15.92 -2.43 9.98
C ARG A 96 -15.93 -0.91 10.13
N ASN A 97 -16.86 -0.34 10.91
CA ASN A 97 -16.90 1.09 11.15
C ASN A 97 -15.56 1.55 11.75
N LYS A 98 -14.93 2.52 11.06
CA LYS A 98 -13.65 3.13 11.42
C LYS A 98 -13.81 4.11 12.58
N GLU A 99 -14.48 3.71 13.66
CA GLU A 99 -14.33 4.49 14.87
C GLU A 99 -12.84 4.46 15.22
N PRO A 100 -12.17 5.62 15.37
CA PRO A 100 -10.76 5.65 15.71
C PRO A 100 -10.61 4.86 17.00
N LEU A 101 -9.82 3.78 16.95
CA LEU A 101 -9.54 2.97 18.13
C LEU A 101 -8.97 3.92 19.18
N GLU A 102 -9.63 4.01 20.34
CA GLU A 102 -9.08 4.71 21.49
C GLU A 102 -7.77 4.01 21.85
N ILE A 103 -6.64 4.65 21.49
CA ILE A 103 -5.33 4.13 21.83
C ILE A 103 -5.28 4.15 23.36
N PRO A 104 -5.17 3.00 24.03
CA PRO A 104 -5.07 3.01 25.48
C PRO A 104 -3.86 3.87 25.85
N PRO A 105 -3.98 4.75 26.84
CA PRO A 105 -2.87 5.61 27.24
C PRO A 105 -1.66 4.73 27.54
N LEU A 106 -0.55 5.00 26.84
CA LEU A 106 0.74 4.40 27.19
C LEU A 106 0.99 4.80 28.64
N LYS A 107 1.05 3.82 29.55
CA LYS A 107 1.50 4.07 30.92
C LYS A 107 2.92 4.61 30.81
N GLU A 108 3.08 5.91 31.03
CA GLU A 108 4.39 6.51 31.17
C GLU A 108 5.07 5.89 32.41
N GLY A 109 6.29 5.39 32.21
CA GLY A 109 7.21 5.13 33.31
C GLY A 109 7.03 3.82 34.06
N GLU A 110 7.38 2.70 33.43
CA GLU A 110 8.23 1.76 34.15
C GLU A 110 9.57 1.77 33.44
N GLU A 111 10.57 2.43 34.03
CA GLU A 111 11.95 2.33 33.60
C GLU A 111 12.38 0.86 33.78
N LYS A 112 12.22 0.07 32.71
CA LYS A 112 12.58 -1.34 32.74
C LYS A 112 14.09 -1.44 32.91
N LYS A 113 14.52 -2.08 34.00
CA LYS A 113 15.94 -2.34 34.25
C LYS A 113 16.46 -3.33 33.21
N ILE A 114 17.59 -3.02 32.61
CA ILE A 114 18.29 -3.93 31.71
C ILE A 114 18.86 -5.08 32.56
N VAL A 115 18.43 -6.31 32.29
CA VAL A 115 18.90 -7.49 33.02
C VAL A 115 20.07 -8.15 32.31
N LYS A 116 20.01 -8.21 30.97
CA LYS A 116 21.02 -8.93 30.18
C LYS A 116 21.26 -8.29 28.82
N VAL A 117 22.52 -8.24 28.40
CA VAL A 117 22.89 -7.95 27.01
C VAL A 117 22.89 -9.26 26.24
N LEU A 118 22.04 -9.36 25.21
CA LEU A 118 21.89 -10.58 24.40
C LEU A 118 22.82 -10.60 23.20
N LYS A 119 23.09 -9.43 22.60
CA LYS A 119 23.93 -9.34 21.40
C LYS A 119 24.54 -7.97 21.29
N GLU A 120 25.83 -7.92 20.94
CA GLU A 120 26.55 -6.71 20.59
C GLU A 120 26.84 -6.71 19.09
N ARG A 121 26.73 -5.54 18.46
CA ARG A 121 27.15 -5.32 17.08
C ARG A 121 27.89 -4.00 16.97
N SER A 122 29.03 -4.03 16.27
CA SER A 122 29.76 -2.82 15.88
C SER A 122 29.32 -2.37 14.48
N THR A 123 29.05 -1.09 14.32
CA THR A 123 28.72 -0.48 13.03
C THR A 123 29.97 0.10 12.36
N ARG A 124 29.89 0.35 11.05
CA ARG A 124 30.99 0.99 10.28
C ARG A 124 31.42 2.35 10.84
N ASN A 125 30.54 3.03 11.56
CA ASN A 125 30.81 4.35 12.17
C ASN A 125 31.34 4.24 13.62
N LYS A 126 31.93 3.09 14.01
CA LYS A 126 32.43 2.81 15.37
C LYS A 126 31.38 2.95 16.49
N LYS A 127 30.08 3.00 16.17
CA LYS A 127 29.01 2.94 17.17
C LYS A 127 28.72 1.49 17.53
N ARG A 128 28.62 1.21 18.83
CA ARG A 128 28.22 -0.10 19.36
C ARG A 128 26.73 -0.10 19.63
N GLU A 129 26.04 -1.08 19.06
CA GLU A 129 24.62 -1.31 19.24
C GLU A 129 24.42 -2.58 20.07
N TYR A 130 23.53 -2.51 21.06
CA TYR A 130 23.26 -3.62 21.97
C TYR A 130 21.78 -4.03 21.86
N ILE A 131 21.56 -5.33 21.70
CA ILE A 131 20.24 -5.93 21.94
C ILE A 131 20.22 -6.32 23.41
N VAL A 132 19.30 -5.72 24.16
CA VAL A 132 19.15 -5.94 25.61
C VAL A 132 17.82 -6.62 25.93
N GLY A 133 17.86 -7.55 26.88
CA GLY A 133 16.69 -8.13 27.51
C GLY A 133 16.31 -7.30 28.74
N TYR A 134 15.06 -6.86 28.77
CA TYR A 134 14.47 -6.15 29.90
C TYR A 134 13.80 -7.13 30.86
N GLY A 135 14.04 -6.96 32.16
CA GLY A 135 13.31 -7.66 33.21
C GLY A 135 12.15 -6.82 33.72
N ASN A 136 11.11 -7.49 34.24
CA ASN A 136 10.04 -6.80 34.93
C ASN A 136 10.51 -6.47 36.36
N PRO A 137 10.45 -5.21 36.83
CA PRO A 137 10.93 -4.84 38.16
C PRO A 137 10.13 -5.46 39.31
N ALA A 138 8.91 -5.96 39.04
CA ALA A 138 8.04 -6.59 40.04
C ALA A 138 8.43 -8.03 40.44
N GLN A 139 9.61 -8.51 40.02
CA GLN A 139 10.05 -9.89 40.22
C GLN A 139 11.45 -9.89 40.87
N GLU A 140 11.54 -9.32 42.08
CA GLU A 140 12.67 -9.54 42.98
C GLU A 140 12.39 -10.84 43.78
N PHE A 141 13.27 -11.84 43.64
CA PHE A 141 13.32 -13.03 44.49
C PHE A 141 14.42 -12.86 45.53
#